data_AF-A0A7S0FVG6-F1
#
_entry.id   AF-A0A7S0FVG6-F1
#
_cell.length_a   1.000
_cell.length_b   1.000
_cell.length_c   1.000
_cell.angle_alpha   90.00
_cell.angle_beta   90.00
_cell.angle_gamma   90.00
#
_symmetry.space_group_name_H-M   'P 1'
#
loop_
_entity.id
_entity.type
_entity.pdbx_description
1 polymer ?
#
loop_
_entity_poly.entity_id
_entity_poly.type
_entity_poly.pdbx_seq_one_letter_code
_entity_poly.pdbx_strand_id
1 'polypeptide(L)'
;DDHFKAVGQCIAAAALPKVVMPQAAAKYLVMKPRVVAPLDENFAPLILGKRRYLEAVKDSTDRLEWALLRGADCCARYSLPVFPAGHADVGASIYLAGVLIQEMIWQRSAHELQLCGPAEICKALEEAYSVGGMYEFEVKSMPNVCGTPEQAFRVTAVADPSELPEHRDTPQVCGTDANGYRLAFDLGKSDIKTVAVKDNEVVYSKETEWDVTNTDPEYHYKMIRD
;
A
#
# COMPACT_ATOMS: atom_id res chain seq x y z
N ASP A 1 19.46 6.42 17.68
CA ASP A 1 19.41 7.88 17.60
C ASP A 1 18.20 8.36 18.38
N ASP A 2 18.43 8.78 19.63
CA ASP A 2 17.40 9.14 20.60
C ASP A 2 16.63 10.41 20.19
N HIS A 3 17.10 11.10 19.15
CA HIS A 3 16.44 12.25 18.56
C HIS A 3 15.11 11.90 17.87
N PHE A 4 15.00 10.71 17.25
CA PHE A 4 13.77 10.29 16.58
C PHE A 4 12.67 9.78 17.54
N LYS A 5 13.04 9.27 18.72
CA LYS A 5 12.07 8.87 19.76
C LYS A 5 11.39 10.07 20.41
N ALA A 6 12.07 11.21 20.51
CA ALA A 6 11.53 12.44 21.09
C ALA A 6 10.43 13.07 20.23
N VAL A 7 10.57 13.06 18.90
CA VAL A 7 9.59 13.69 17.99
C VAL A 7 8.25 12.94 17.97
N GLY A 8 8.27 11.62 18.11
CA GLY A 8 7.06 10.79 18.14
C GLY A 8 6.26 10.85 19.45
N GLN A 9 6.90 11.24 20.56
CA GLN A 9 6.25 11.31 21.88
C GLN A 9 5.65 12.67 22.21
N CYS A 10 6.02 13.74 21.50
CA CYS A 10 5.53 15.10 21.81
C CYS A 10 4.10 15.43 21.34
N ILE A 11 3.48 14.60 20.49
CA ILE A 11 2.11 14.88 20.00
C ILE A 11 1.04 14.18 20.85
N ALA A 12 1.41 13.25 21.73
CA ALA A 12 0.43 12.39 22.42
C ALA A 12 -0.23 12.98 23.68
N ALA A 13 0.17 14.15 24.19
CA ALA A 13 -0.45 14.68 25.43
C ALA A 13 -0.39 16.21 25.64
N ALA A 14 0.17 16.98 24.72
CA ALA A 14 0.05 18.44 24.80
C ALA A 14 -1.28 18.83 24.14
N ALA A 15 -2.27 19.22 24.95
CA ALA A 15 -3.37 20.02 24.44
C ALA A 15 -2.75 21.15 23.62
N LEU A 16 -2.97 21.14 22.30
CA LEU A 16 -2.51 22.21 21.41
C LEU A 16 -2.81 23.54 22.11
N PRO A 17 -1.84 24.47 22.22
CA PRO A 17 -2.11 25.75 22.84
C PRO A 17 -3.38 26.29 22.19
N LYS A 18 -4.41 26.56 22.99
CA LYS A 18 -5.61 27.23 22.49
C LYS A 18 -5.14 28.60 22.03
N VAL A 19 -4.77 28.70 20.75
CA VAL A 19 -4.53 29.98 20.10
C VAL A 19 -5.89 30.63 20.08
N VAL A 20 -6.18 31.44 21.09
CA VAL A 20 -7.39 32.24 21.15
C VAL A 20 -7.18 33.37 20.15
N MET A 21 -7.64 33.16 18.92
CA MET A 21 -7.62 34.19 17.89
C MET A 21 -8.42 35.40 18.40
N PRO A 22 -7.87 36.63 18.33
CA PRO A 22 -8.61 37.83 18.70
C PRO A 22 -9.94 37.90 17.94
N GLN A 23 -11.03 38.33 18.59
CA GLN A 23 -12.36 38.36 17.97
C GLN A 23 -12.38 39.16 16.66
N ALA A 24 -11.62 40.24 16.58
CA ALA A 24 -11.48 41.04 15.37
C ALA A 24 -10.88 40.23 14.20
N ALA A 25 -9.91 39.34 14.47
CA ALA A 25 -9.31 38.47 13.46
C ALA A 25 -10.23 37.29 13.13
N ALA A 26 -10.85 36.66 14.13
CA ALA A 26 -11.75 35.52 13.94
C ALA A 26 -12.94 35.86 13.03
N LYS A 27 -13.47 37.07 13.15
CA LYS A 27 -14.52 37.62 12.27
C LYS A 27 -14.18 37.51 10.78
N TYR A 28 -12.91 37.64 10.40
CA TYR A 28 -12.48 37.66 9.00
C TYR A 28 -11.74 36.40 8.56
N LEU A 29 -11.10 35.67 9.47
CA LEU A 29 -10.20 34.55 9.15
C LEU A 29 -10.79 33.17 9.43
N VAL A 30 -11.81 33.06 10.30
CA VAL A 30 -12.49 31.79 10.57
C VAL A 30 -13.77 31.74 9.75
N MET A 31 -13.64 31.32 8.50
CA MET A 31 -14.75 31.18 7.58
C MET A 31 -15.20 29.72 7.49
N LYS A 32 -16.52 29.48 7.56
CA LYS A 32 -17.06 28.15 7.27
C LYS A 32 -16.87 27.89 5.77
N PRO A 33 -16.17 26.82 5.36
CA PRO A 33 -16.03 26.50 3.96
C PRO A 33 -17.39 26.21 3.35
N ARG A 34 -17.56 26.56 2.06
CA ARG A 34 -18.80 26.30 1.31
C ARG A 34 -19.17 24.81 1.28
N VAL A 35 -18.16 23.96 1.27
CA VAL A 35 -18.26 22.52 1.47
C VAL A 35 -17.49 22.21 2.74
N VAL A 36 -18.20 21.99 3.84
CA VAL A 36 -17.62 21.33 5.02
C VAL A 36 -17.49 19.87 4.61
N ALA A 37 -16.32 19.24 4.79
CA ALA A 37 -16.24 17.80 4.62
C ALA A 37 -16.96 17.13 5.80
N PRO A 38 -18.15 16.53 5.65
CA PRO A 38 -18.47 15.44 6.55
C PRO A 38 -17.58 14.27 6.17
N LEU A 39 -16.97 13.65 7.17
CA LEU A 39 -16.57 12.26 7.00
C LEU A 39 -17.84 11.43 6.85
N ASP A 40 -17.74 10.27 6.20
CA ASP A 40 -18.85 9.31 6.21
C ASP A 40 -19.26 9.01 7.65
N GLU A 41 -20.56 8.86 7.89
CA GLU A 41 -21.11 8.65 9.24
C GLU A 41 -20.47 7.45 9.95
N ASN A 42 -20.05 6.44 9.18
CA ASN A 42 -19.42 5.21 9.67
C ASN A 42 -17.90 5.18 9.44
N PHE A 43 -17.26 6.32 9.14
CA PHE A 43 -15.82 6.36 8.95
C PHE A 43 -15.09 5.98 10.25
N ALA A 44 -14.32 4.90 10.19
CA ALA A 44 -13.49 4.41 11.29
C ALA A 44 -12.03 4.37 10.86
N PRO A 45 -11.14 5.20 11.42
CA PRO A 45 -9.72 5.18 11.07
C PRO A 45 -9.06 3.85 11.45
N LEU A 46 -8.44 3.17 10.48
CA LEU A 46 -7.73 1.90 10.69
C LEU A 46 -6.72 2.00 11.85
N ILE A 47 -6.00 3.12 11.97
CA ILE A 47 -4.99 3.31 13.01
C ILE A 47 -5.57 3.26 14.43
N LEU A 48 -6.81 3.73 14.64
CA LEU A 48 -7.45 3.66 15.95
C LEU A 48 -7.85 2.22 16.29
N GLY A 49 -8.38 1.49 15.29
CA GLY A 49 -8.67 0.06 15.40
C GLY A 49 -7.42 -0.77 15.69
N LYS A 50 -6.35 -0.56 14.91
CA LYS A 50 -5.06 -1.25 15.09
C LYS A 50 -4.45 -0.99 16.47
N ARG A 51 -4.48 0.26 16.97
CA ARG A 51 -3.99 0.58 18.32
C ARG A 51 -4.78 -0.15 19.40
N ARG A 52 -6.11 -0.15 19.30
CA ARG A 52 -6.99 -0.88 20.23
C ARG A 52 -6.72 -2.38 20.18
N TYR A 53 -6.56 -2.94 18.99
CA TYR A 53 -6.21 -4.35 18.79
C TYR A 53 -4.88 -4.70 19.45
N LEU A 54 -3.82 -3.92 19.19
CA LEU A 54 -2.49 -4.16 19.76
C LEU A 54 -2.49 -4.12 21.29
N GLU A 55 -3.30 -3.27 21.91
CA GLU A 55 -3.50 -3.28 23.36
C GLU A 55 -4.20 -4.56 23.84
N ALA A 56 -5.17 -5.07 23.09
CA ALA A 56 -5.91 -6.29 23.43
C ALA A 56 -5.06 -7.57 23.33
N VAL A 57 -4.05 -7.58 22.45
CA VAL A 57 -3.11 -8.71 22.28
C VAL A 57 -1.74 -8.46 22.93
N LYS A 58 -1.58 -7.43 23.76
CA LYS A 58 -0.28 -7.01 24.31
C LYS A 58 0.43 -8.08 25.12
N ASP A 59 -0.35 -8.94 25.78
CA ASP A 59 0.14 -10.03 26.64
C ASP A 59 0.15 -11.38 25.89
N SER A 60 -0.22 -11.39 24.60
CA SER A 60 -0.17 -12.59 23.77
C SER A 60 1.28 -12.96 23.44
N THR A 61 1.60 -14.24 23.55
CA THR A 61 2.87 -14.81 23.10
C THR A 61 2.82 -15.25 21.64
N ASP A 62 1.63 -15.39 21.06
CA ASP A 62 1.43 -15.83 19.68
C ASP A 62 1.64 -14.67 18.70
N ARG A 63 2.25 -15.00 17.57
CA ARG A 63 2.52 -14.04 16.48
C ARG A 63 2.19 -14.67 15.15
N LEU A 64 1.67 -13.83 14.25
CA LEU A 64 1.65 -14.11 12.84
C LEU A 64 2.78 -13.32 12.19
N GLU A 65 3.63 -14.02 11.48
CA GLU A 65 4.68 -13.47 10.64
C GLU A 65 4.40 -13.79 9.19
N TRP A 66 4.80 -12.89 8.30
CA TRP A 66 4.73 -13.17 6.88
C TRP A 66 5.91 -12.59 6.11
N ALA A 67 6.13 -13.17 4.94
CA ALA A 67 7.12 -12.76 3.95
C ALA A 67 6.43 -12.55 2.60
N LEU A 68 6.77 -11.45 1.94
CA LEU A 68 6.32 -11.10 0.60
C LEU A 68 7.50 -11.22 -0.35
N LEU A 69 7.56 -12.31 -1.10
CA LEU A 69 8.66 -12.62 -2.01
C LEU A 69 8.42 -11.92 -3.35
N ARG A 70 9.47 -11.29 -3.87
CA ARG A 70 9.51 -10.63 -5.18
C ARG A 70 10.82 -10.96 -5.90
N GLY A 71 11.01 -10.46 -7.13
CA GLY A 71 12.19 -10.78 -7.95
C GLY A 71 13.53 -10.43 -7.29
N ALA A 72 14.62 -10.98 -7.82
CA ALA A 72 16.00 -10.75 -7.37
C ALA A 72 16.24 -11.03 -5.86
N ASP A 73 15.68 -12.13 -5.36
CA ASP A 73 15.74 -12.56 -3.95
C ASP A 73 15.25 -11.51 -2.94
N CYS A 74 14.47 -10.53 -3.40
CA CYS A 74 13.95 -9.48 -2.53
C CYS A 74 12.74 -9.99 -1.75
N CYS A 75 12.64 -9.59 -0.49
CA CYS A 75 11.61 -10.02 0.42
C CYS A 75 11.25 -8.89 1.36
N ALA A 76 9.96 -8.73 1.66
CA ALA A 76 9.50 -7.83 2.70
C ALA A 76 8.84 -8.64 3.82
N ARG A 77 9.24 -8.40 5.07
CA ARG A 77 8.79 -9.12 6.26
C ARG A 77 7.95 -8.22 7.15
N TYR A 78 6.95 -8.81 7.81
CA TYR A 78 6.23 -8.14 8.88
C TYR A 78 5.83 -9.17 9.95
N SER A 79 5.61 -8.68 11.17
CA SER A 79 5.21 -9.49 12.32
C SER A 79 4.11 -8.80 13.12
N LEU A 80 3.02 -9.51 13.40
CA LEU A 80 1.84 -9.04 14.11
C LEU A 80 1.61 -9.94 15.34
N PRO A 81 1.55 -9.39 16.58
CA PRO A 81 1.01 -10.17 17.71
C PRO A 81 -0.45 -10.50 17.44
N VAL A 82 -0.87 -11.71 17.74
CA VAL A 82 -2.23 -12.19 17.45
C VAL A 82 -2.87 -12.84 18.66
N PHE A 83 -4.20 -12.88 18.70
CA PHE A 83 -4.88 -13.77 19.63
C PHE A 83 -4.50 -15.24 19.36
N PRO A 84 -4.38 -16.08 20.43
CA PRO A 84 -4.14 -17.51 20.27
C PRO A 84 -5.23 -18.21 19.47
N ALA A 85 -4.89 -19.36 18.89
CA ALA A 85 -5.87 -20.23 18.22
C ALA A 85 -7.01 -20.62 19.19
N GLY A 86 -8.24 -20.66 18.68
CA GLY A 86 -9.45 -20.92 19.47
C GLY A 86 -9.89 -19.79 20.41
N HIS A 87 -9.19 -18.66 20.46
CA HIS A 87 -9.66 -17.48 21.20
C HIS A 87 -10.94 -16.92 20.55
N ALA A 88 -11.90 -16.47 21.36
CA ALA A 88 -13.20 -15.97 20.88
C ALA A 88 -13.06 -14.83 19.85
N ASP A 89 -12.01 -14.02 20.00
CA ASP A 89 -11.71 -12.87 19.14
C ASP A 89 -10.66 -13.15 18.04
N VAL A 90 -10.30 -14.40 17.75
CA VAL A 90 -9.28 -14.74 16.74
C VAL A 90 -9.60 -14.18 15.35
N GLY A 91 -10.88 -14.01 15.02
CA GLY A 91 -11.35 -13.36 13.79
C GLY A 91 -10.81 -11.94 13.61
N ALA A 92 -10.57 -11.20 14.71
CA ALA A 92 -9.96 -9.87 14.63
C ALA A 92 -8.50 -9.95 14.14
N SER A 93 -7.75 -10.98 14.54
CA SER A 93 -6.39 -11.24 14.06
C SER A 93 -6.38 -11.56 12.57
N ILE A 94 -7.27 -12.45 12.13
CA ILE A 94 -7.39 -12.85 10.72
C ILE A 94 -7.72 -11.63 9.84
N TYR A 95 -8.74 -10.86 10.22
CA TYR A 95 -9.18 -9.71 9.43
C TYR A 95 -8.11 -8.60 9.37
N LEU A 96 -7.51 -8.25 10.52
CA LEU A 96 -6.46 -7.24 10.55
C LEU A 96 -5.22 -7.69 9.78
N ALA A 97 -4.80 -8.95 9.91
CA ALA A 97 -3.70 -9.50 9.15
C ALA A 97 -3.96 -9.42 7.64
N GLY A 98 -5.15 -9.82 7.18
CA GLY A 98 -5.52 -9.68 5.77
C GLY A 98 -5.43 -8.24 5.26
N VAL A 99 -5.98 -7.27 5.99
CA VAL A 99 -5.89 -5.85 5.58
C VAL A 99 -4.45 -5.35 5.53
N LEU A 100 -3.61 -5.73 6.51
CA LEU A 100 -2.20 -5.32 6.55
C LEU A 100 -1.37 -6.01 5.45
N ILE A 101 -1.66 -7.26 5.13
CA ILE A 101 -1.03 -7.96 4.02
C ILE A 101 -1.43 -7.30 2.70
N GLN A 102 -2.72 -6.98 2.50
CA GLN A 102 -3.21 -6.28 1.32
C GLN A 102 -2.50 -4.93 1.15
N GLU A 103 -2.46 -4.12 2.21
CA GLU A 103 -1.76 -2.83 2.22
C GLU A 103 -0.29 -2.98 1.81
N MET A 104 0.42 -3.94 2.43
CA MET A 104 1.84 -4.15 2.22
C MET A 104 2.16 -4.70 0.83
N ILE A 105 1.32 -5.59 0.31
CA ILE A 105 1.43 -6.14 -1.05
C ILE A 105 1.30 -5.02 -2.09
N TRP A 106 0.39 -4.05 -1.91
CA TRP A 106 0.30 -2.92 -2.84
C TRP A 106 1.46 -1.92 -2.72
N GLN A 107 2.15 -1.86 -1.57
CA GLN A 107 3.34 -1.03 -1.40
C GLN A 107 4.61 -1.67 -1.96
N ARG A 108 4.68 -3.01 -1.99
CA ARG A 108 5.93 -3.75 -2.23
C ARG A 108 5.87 -4.72 -3.40
N SER A 109 4.68 -5.04 -3.91
CA SER A 109 4.37 -6.20 -4.76
C SER A 109 4.84 -7.53 -4.16
N ALA A 110 4.32 -8.64 -4.68
CA ALA A 110 4.81 -9.97 -4.39
C ALA A 110 4.35 -10.96 -5.46
N HIS A 111 5.09 -12.04 -5.68
CA HIS A 111 4.59 -13.21 -6.40
C HIS A 111 4.23 -14.37 -5.45
N GLU A 112 4.67 -14.30 -4.19
CA GLU A 112 4.34 -15.29 -3.16
C GLU A 112 4.22 -14.64 -1.78
N LEU A 113 3.21 -15.07 -1.03
CA LEU A 113 3.00 -14.78 0.39
C LEU A 113 3.31 -16.03 1.21
N GLN A 114 4.34 -15.96 2.06
CA GLN A 114 4.61 -17.02 3.03
C GLN A 114 4.16 -16.59 4.42
N LEU A 115 3.50 -17.48 5.15
CA LEU A 115 2.91 -17.26 6.46
C LEU A 115 3.59 -18.15 7.51
N CYS A 116 3.75 -17.65 8.73
CA CYS A 116 4.17 -18.44 9.87
C CYS A 116 3.45 -17.97 11.13
N GLY A 117 2.83 -18.88 11.88
CA GLY A 117 2.04 -18.54 13.05
C GLY A 117 0.96 -19.59 13.37
N PRO A 118 -0.03 -19.26 14.20
CA PRO A 118 -1.11 -20.19 14.54
C PRO A 118 -1.81 -20.75 13.30
N ALA A 119 -1.89 -22.08 13.21
CA ALA A 119 -2.38 -22.79 12.02
C ALA A 119 -3.79 -22.37 11.57
N GLU A 120 -4.68 -22.06 12.52
CA GLU A 120 -6.02 -21.53 12.24
C GLU A 120 -5.97 -20.22 11.46
N ILE A 121 -5.07 -19.30 11.84
CA ILE A 121 -4.92 -17.99 11.21
C ILE A 121 -4.27 -18.15 9.83
N CYS A 122 -3.19 -18.94 9.73
CA CYS A 122 -2.52 -19.17 8.45
C CYS A 122 -3.48 -19.79 7.43
N LYS A 123 -4.25 -20.80 7.82
CA LYS A 123 -5.23 -21.44 6.95
C LYS A 123 -6.33 -20.47 6.49
N ALA A 124 -6.86 -19.65 7.41
CA ALA A 124 -7.87 -18.66 7.04
C ALA A 124 -7.34 -17.61 6.06
N LEU A 125 -6.05 -17.23 6.17
CA LEU A 125 -5.40 -16.32 5.23
C LEU A 125 -5.08 -16.98 3.89
N GLU A 126 -4.66 -18.24 3.87
CA GLU A 126 -4.51 -19.02 2.64
C GLU A 126 -5.83 -19.09 1.86
N GLU A 127 -6.95 -19.34 2.55
CA GLU A 127 -8.29 -19.33 1.94
C GLU A 127 -8.68 -17.93 1.45
N ALA A 128 -8.40 -16.88 2.24
CA ALA A 128 -8.71 -15.50 1.86
C ALA A 128 -7.90 -15.02 0.65
N TYR A 129 -6.63 -15.40 0.54
CA TYR A 129 -5.72 -15.11 -0.59
C TYR A 129 -5.71 -16.24 -1.61
N SER A 130 -6.91 -16.65 -2.04
CA SER A 130 -7.10 -17.64 -3.10
C SER A 130 -8.07 -17.16 -4.18
N VAL A 131 -8.15 -17.89 -5.29
CA VAL A 131 -9.19 -17.66 -6.31
C VAL A 131 -10.55 -17.95 -5.69
N GLY A 132 -11.45 -16.96 -5.73
CA GLY A 132 -12.74 -16.97 -5.02
C GLY A 132 -12.69 -16.54 -3.56
N GLY A 133 -11.50 -16.26 -3.02
CA GLY A 133 -11.30 -15.71 -1.67
C GLY A 133 -11.54 -14.21 -1.59
N MET A 134 -11.52 -13.68 -0.36
CA MET A 134 -11.74 -12.25 -0.07
C MET A 134 -10.76 -11.32 -0.82
N TYR A 135 -9.52 -11.76 -1.04
CA TYR A 135 -8.45 -11.02 -1.71
C TYR A 135 -8.13 -11.58 -3.10
N GLU A 136 -9.14 -12.15 -3.78
CA GLU A 136 -8.98 -12.71 -5.15
C GLU A 136 -8.42 -11.67 -6.13
N PHE A 137 -8.80 -10.40 -5.99
CA PHE A 137 -8.32 -9.33 -6.85
C PHE A 137 -6.80 -9.17 -6.75
N GLU A 138 -6.25 -9.17 -5.53
CA GLU A 138 -4.82 -9.15 -5.28
C GLU A 138 -4.15 -10.40 -5.89
N VAL A 139 -4.70 -11.59 -5.62
CA VAL A 139 -4.15 -12.87 -6.12
C VAL A 139 -4.04 -12.87 -7.66
N LYS A 140 -5.01 -12.30 -8.36
CA LYS A 140 -4.99 -12.20 -9.83
C LYS A 140 -4.11 -11.08 -10.35
N SER A 141 -3.99 -9.98 -9.62
CA SER A 141 -3.28 -8.78 -10.06
C SER A 141 -1.78 -8.88 -9.80
N MET A 142 -1.38 -9.43 -8.65
CA MET A 142 -0.01 -9.37 -8.15
C MET A 142 1.06 -9.99 -9.04
N PRO A 143 0.81 -11.10 -9.76
CA PRO A 143 1.78 -11.60 -10.74
C PRO A 143 2.16 -10.57 -11.80
N ASN A 144 1.18 -9.82 -12.31
CA ASN A 144 1.43 -8.78 -13.31
C ASN A 144 2.18 -7.59 -12.69
N VAL A 145 1.75 -7.15 -11.51
CA VAL A 145 2.38 -6.03 -10.78
C VAL A 145 3.82 -6.35 -10.39
N CYS A 146 4.10 -7.60 -10.01
CA CYS A 146 5.43 -8.08 -9.59
C CYS A 146 6.34 -8.43 -10.79
N GLY A 147 5.87 -8.30 -12.03
CA GLY A 147 6.65 -8.62 -13.23
C GLY A 147 6.85 -10.12 -13.47
N THR A 148 5.95 -10.96 -12.94
CA THR A 148 5.93 -12.42 -13.12
C THR A 148 4.55 -12.89 -13.66
N PRO A 149 4.03 -12.32 -14.76
CA PRO A 149 2.67 -12.60 -15.25
C PRO A 149 2.42 -14.07 -15.61
N GLU A 150 3.49 -14.83 -15.87
CA GLU A 150 3.45 -16.26 -16.18
C GLU A 150 3.29 -17.17 -14.94
N GLN A 151 3.39 -16.60 -13.72
CA GLN A 151 3.33 -17.35 -12.47
C GLN A 151 2.05 -17.02 -11.71
N ALA A 152 1.33 -18.05 -11.24
CA ALA A 152 0.24 -17.82 -10.31
C ALA A 152 0.78 -17.29 -8.97
N PHE A 153 0.07 -16.36 -8.33
CA PHE A 153 0.38 -15.93 -6.98
C PHE A 153 0.22 -17.12 -6.01
N ARG A 154 1.22 -17.37 -5.18
CA ARG A 154 1.22 -18.49 -4.23
C ARG A 154 1.07 -18.01 -2.80
N VAL A 155 0.35 -18.79 -2.01
CA VAL A 155 0.31 -18.64 -0.55
C VAL A 155 0.76 -19.94 0.07
N THR A 156 1.70 -19.88 0.99
CA THR A 156 2.22 -21.05 1.70
C THR A 156 2.39 -20.74 3.18
N ALA A 157 2.29 -21.77 4.03
CA ALA A 157 2.65 -21.69 5.43
C ALA A 157 3.94 -22.48 5.71
N VAL A 158 4.83 -21.91 6.53
CA VAL A 158 6.04 -22.55 7.05
C VAL A 158 5.92 -22.78 8.56
N ALA A 159 6.67 -23.76 9.09
CA ALA A 159 6.51 -24.20 10.48
C ALA A 159 7.24 -23.27 11.47
N ASP A 160 8.41 -22.76 11.08
CA ASP A 160 9.25 -21.90 11.91
C ASP A 160 9.52 -20.53 11.26
N PRO A 161 9.52 -19.42 12.02
CA PRO A 161 9.81 -18.09 11.47
C PRO A 161 11.19 -17.96 10.80
N SER A 162 12.16 -18.82 11.12
CA SER A 162 13.48 -18.87 10.48
C SER A 162 13.45 -19.42 9.05
N GLU A 163 12.36 -20.09 8.66
CA GLU A 163 12.14 -20.55 7.28
C GLU A 163 11.66 -19.42 6.36
N LEU A 164 11.12 -18.34 6.93
CA LEU A 164 10.73 -17.15 6.17
C LEU A 164 11.98 -16.40 5.69
N PRO A 165 12.13 -16.11 4.38
CA PRO A 165 13.28 -15.38 3.86
C PRO A 165 13.51 -14.05 4.58
N GLU A 166 14.76 -13.72 4.85
CA GLU A 166 15.10 -12.44 5.48
C GLU A 166 14.64 -11.25 4.63
N HIS A 167 14.28 -10.15 5.31
CA HIS A 167 13.95 -8.92 4.62
C HIS A 167 15.15 -8.44 3.78
N ARG A 168 14.93 -8.29 2.48
CA ARG A 168 15.96 -7.85 1.55
C ARG A 168 15.35 -6.93 0.49
N ASP A 169 15.94 -5.75 0.36
CA ASP A 169 15.69 -4.84 -0.75
C ASP A 169 16.96 -4.72 -1.59
N THR A 170 16.79 -4.67 -2.91
CA THR A 170 17.86 -4.32 -3.84
C THR A 170 17.57 -2.92 -4.38
N PRO A 171 18.27 -1.88 -3.88
CA PRO A 171 18.09 -0.52 -4.38
C PRO A 171 18.34 -0.48 -5.88
N GLN A 172 17.40 0.10 -6.62
CA GLN A 172 17.61 0.41 -8.03
C GLN A 172 18.25 1.79 -8.12
N VAL A 173 19.42 1.87 -8.74
CA VAL A 173 20.04 3.17 -9.04
C VAL A 173 19.30 3.77 -10.23
N CYS A 174 18.40 4.71 -9.96
CA CYS A 174 17.81 5.52 -11.01
C CYS A 174 18.86 6.51 -11.52
N GLY A 175 19.10 6.52 -12.84
CA GLY A 175 20.01 7.49 -13.45
C GLY A 175 19.56 8.93 -13.17
N THR A 176 20.51 9.79 -12.81
CA THR A 176 20.27 11.23 -12.59
C THR A 176 20.63 12.07 -13.81
N ASP A 177 21.14 11.44 -14.88
CA ASP A 177 21.53 12.13 -16.10
C ASP A 177 20.28 12.65 -16.84
N ALA A 178 20.18 13.97 -16.89
CA ALA A 178 19.09 14.68 -17.52
C ALA A 178 19.43 15.14 -18.95
N ASN A 179 20.63 14.82 -19.44
CA ASN A 179 21.10 15.19 -20.77
C ASN A 179 20.46 14.32 -21.86
N GLY A 180 20.53 14.82 -23.10
CA GLY A 180 20.01 14.14 -24.27
C GLY A 180 18.52 14.33 -24.47
N TYR A 181 17.95 13.51 -25.36
CA TYR A 181 16.54 13.57 -25.75
C TYR A 181 15.74 12.51 -24.98
N ARG A 182 14.71 12.94 -24.27
CA ARG A 182 13.83 12.10 -23.46
C ARG A 182 12.38 12.34 -23.86
N LEU A 183 11.57 11.29 -23.85
CA LEU A 183 10.15 11.33 -24.18
C LEU A 183 9.38 10.70 -23.03
N ALA A 184 8.40 11.43 -22.49
CA ALA A 184 7.50 10.97 -21.44
C ALA A 184 6.09 10.84 -22.00
N PHE A 185 5.43 9.73 -21.67
CA PHE A 185 4.03 9.47 -21.98
C PHE A 185 3.27 9.20 -20.70
N ASP A 186 2.11 9.85 -20.55
CA ASP A 186 1.08 9.46 -19.60
C ASP A 186 -0.13 8.99 -20.41
N LEU A 187 -0.43 7.69 -20.33
CA LEU A 187 -1.52 7.04 -21.04
C LEU A 187 -2.71 6.91 -20.08
N GLY A 188 -3.35 8.05 -19.82
CA GLY A 188 -4.49 8.15 -18.92
C GLY A 188 -5.75 7.49 -19.48
N LYS A 189 -6.80 7.40 -18.68
CA LYS A 189 -8.08 6.82 -19.13
C LYS A 189 -8.77 7.63 -20.24
N SER A 190 -8.59 8.95 -20.24
CA SER A 190 -9.30 9.91 -21.09
C SER A 190 -8.44 10.60 -22.14
N ASP A 191 -7.12 10.51 -22.00
CA ASP A 191 -6.18 11.28 -22.80
C ASP A 191 -4.79 10.63 -22.80
N ILE A 192 -3.98 11.05 -23.76
CA ILE A 192 -2.55 10.78 -23.86
C ILE A 192 -1.84 12.12 -23.69
N LYS A 193 -0.97 12.22 -22.69
CA LYS A 193 -0.07 13.37 -22.53
C LYS A 193 1.32 12.97 -22.98
N THR A 194 1.91 13.75 -23.87
CA THR A 194 3.26 13.55 -24.38
C THR A 194 4.11 14.76 -24.09
N VAL A 195 5.30 14.55 -23.52
CA VAL A 195 6.30 15.59 -23.27
C VAL A 195 7.63 15.16 -23.84
N ALA A 196 8.22 15.97 -24.73
CA ALA A 196 9.59 15.79 -25.17
C ALA A 196 10.50 16.78 -24.45
N VAL A 197 11.60 16.27 -23.93
CA VAL A 197 12.59 17.01 -23.15
C VAL A 197 13.94 16.87 -23.84
N LYS A 198 14.67 17.97 -23.99
CA LYS A 198 16.06 17.99 -24.42
C LYS A 198 16.89 18.66 -23.34
N ASP A 199 17.90 17.97 -22.82
CA ASP A 199 18.82 18.54 -21.81
C ASP A 199 18.10 19.19 -20.62
N ASN A 200 17.02 18.53 -20.17
CA ASN A 200 16.13 18.96 -19.09
C ASN A 200 15.23 20.18 -19.38
N GLU A 201 15.20 20.65 -20.62
CA GLU A 201 14.24 21.65 -21.09
C GLU A 201 13.10 21.00 -21.87
N VAL A 202 11.86 21.37 -21.54
CA VAL A 202 10.69 20.92 -22.29
C VAL A 202 10.70 21.60 -23.66
N VAL A 203 10.83 20.81 -24.72
CA VAL A 203 10.81 21.29 -26.11
C VAL A 203 9.49 21.03 -26.82
N TYR A 204 8.66 20.14 -26.27
CA TYR A 204 7.33 19.83 -26.78
C TYR A 204 6.43 19.30 -25.66
N SER A 205 5.15 19.69 -25.68
CA SER A 205 4.11 19.14 -24.82
C SER A 205 2.78 19.16 -25.54
N LYS A 206 2.05 18.05 -25.54
CA LYS A 206 0.70 17.90 -26.11
C LYS A 206 -0.15 16.97 -25.26
N GLU A 207 -1.43 17.27 -25.19
CA GLU A 207 -2.47 16.41 -24.63
C GLU A 207 -3.48 16.10 -25.73
N THR A 208 -3.78 14.82 -25.91
CA THR A 208 -4.67 14.32 -26.96
C THR A 208 -5.77 13.48 -26.30
N GLU A 209 -7.04 13.79 -26.56
CA GLU A 209 -8.14 12.94 -26.08
C GLU A 209 -7.99 11.50 -26.58
N TRP A 210 -8.29 10.53 -25.73
CA TRP A 210 -8.11 9.12 -26.02
C TRP A 210 -9.25 8.28 -25.45
N ASP A 211 -9.80 7.41 -26.29
CA ASP A 211 -10.75 6.39 -25.87
C ASP A 211 -10.01 5.06 -25.63
N VAL A 212 -9.65 4.81 -24.38
CA VAL A 212 -8.98 3.56 -23.97
C VAL A 212 -9.87 2.31 -24.16
N THR A 213 -11.18 2.48 -24.34
CA THR A 213 -12.11 1.36 -24.49
C THR A 213 -12.30 0.91 -25.94
N ASN A 214 -11.71 1.64 -26.89
CA ASN A 214 -11.68 1.23 -28.29
C ASN A 214 -11.02 -0.16 -28.40
N THR A 215 -11.55 -1.03 -29.26
CA THR A 215 -11.07 -2.40 -29.40
C THR A 215 -10.12 -2.59 -30.57
N ASP A 216 -9.92 -1.57 -31.41
CA ASP A 216 -9.02 -1.61 -32.57
C ASP A 216 -7.56 -1.30 -32.15
N PRO A 217 -6.63 -2.27 -32.21
CA PRO A 217 -5.23 -2.03 -31.87
C PRO A 217 -4.57 -0.97 -32.78
N GLU A 218 -5.01 -0.83 -34.03
CA GLU A 218 -4.48 0.15 -34.97
C GLU A 218 -4.89 1.58 -34.57
N TYR A 219 -6.07 1.76 -33.97
CA TYR A 219 -6.48 3.04 -33.39
C TYR A 219 -5.48 3.46 -32.29
N HIS A 220 -5.20 2.58 -31.33
CA HIS A 220 -4.25 2.89 -30.25
C HIS A 220 -2.84 3.17 -30.78
N TYR A 221 -2.40 2.42 -31.77
CA TYR A 221 -1.11 2.63 -32.41
C TYR A 221 -1.02 4.02 -33.07
N LYS A 222 -2.05 4.40 -33.84
CA LYS A 222 -2.13 5.72 -34.49
C LYS A 222 -2.15 6.86 -33.48
N MET A 223 -2.89 6.72 -32.38
CA MET A 223 -2.95 7.74 -31.33
C MET A 223 -1.59 8.04 -30.66
N ILE A 224 -0.67 7.07 -30.65
CA ILE A 224 0.69 7.25 -30.14
C ILE A 224 1.64 7.77 -31.24
N ARG A 225 1.44 7.32 -32.48
CA ARG A 225 2.31 7.63 -33.62
C ARG A 225 2.10 9.05 -34.18
N ASP A 226 0.85 9.50 -34.25
CA ASP A 226 0.41 10.73 -34.95
C ASP A 226 0.26 11.95 -34.01
#